data_AF-A0A3N6GFY2-F1
#
_entry.id   AF-A0A3N6GFY2-F1
#
_cell.length_a   1.000
_cell.length_b   1.000
_cell.length_c   1.000
_cell.angle_alpha   90.00
_cell.angle_beta   90.00
_cell.angle_gamma   90.00
#
_symmetry.space_group_name_H-M   'P 1'
#
loop_
_entity.id
_entity.type
_entity.pdbx_description
1 polymer ?
#
loop_
_entity_poly.entity_id
_entity_poly.type
_entity_poly.pdbx_seq_one_letter_code
_entity_poly.pdbx_strand_id
1 'polypeptide(L)'
;MTQTFTGGDQPKGAMVFEGDFVSINIAQTEAKIGTDAKVFPFPAVGADSPVVTGGDAAVALKDTKGAQALLTWLASSDAAKIWAEAGGFISPNKGLDLKAYPNDVQRTMAQALIDAGDDVRFDMSDQAPQSFGGTPGKGEWKILQDFLKNPKDIAGTQEQLESEAVKAYKS
;
A
#
# COMPACT_ATOMS: atom_id res chain seq x y z
N MET A 1 7.55 7.47 17.55
CA MET A 1 8.44 6.35 17.91
C MET A 1 8.25 5.30 16.82
N THR A 2 9.20 5.15 15.91
CA THR A 2 9.11 4.19 14.79
C THR A 2 9.64 2.86 15.30
N GLN A 3 8.75 2.00 15.81
CA GLN A 3 9.15 0.69 16.35
C GLN A 3 8.22 -0.39 15.81
N THR A 4 8.53 -0.89 14.59
CA THR A 4 7.76 -1.94 13.92
C THR A 4 7.90 -3.30 14.61
N PHE A 5 9.08 -3.59 15.19
CA PHE A 5 9.34 -4.80 15.96
C PHE A 5 10.05 -4.43 17.27
N THR A 6 9.33 -4.43 18.39
CA THR A 6 9.90 -4.13 19.71
C THR A 6 10.58 -5.37 20.28
N GLY A 7 11.69 -5.24 21.03
CA GLY A 7 12.27 -6.35 21.82
C GLY A 7 13.68 -6.83 21.45
N GLY A 8 14.36 -6.17 20.51
CA GLY A 8 15.75 -6.53 20.14
C GLY A 8 15.82 -7.96 19.61
N ASP A 9 16.71 -8.79 20.18
CA ASP A 9 16.88 -10.20 19.83
C ASP A 9 15.64 -11.09 20.08
N GLN A 10 14.60 -10.55 20.72
CA GLN A 10 13.31 -11.21 20.95
C GLN A 10 12.16 -10.30 20.47
N PRO A 11 11.93 -10.20 19.15
CA PRO A 11 10.91 -9.32 18.61
C PRO A 11 9.51 -9.76 19.08
N LYS A 12 8.70 -8.81 19.58
CA LYS A 12 7.32 -9.05 20.03
C LYS A 12 6.33 -9.31 18.89
N GLY A 13 6.77 -9.19 17.64
CA GLY A 13 6.02 -9.55 16.44
C GLY A 13 6.98 -10.13 15.41
N ALA A 14 6.58 -11.22 14.75
CA ALA A 14 7.38 -11.86 13.70
C ALA A 14 7.01 -11.37 12.29
N MET A 15 5.85 -10.73 12.14
CA MET A 15 5.29 -10.30 10.86
C MET A 15 4.52 -8.99 11.05
N VAL A 16 4.51 -8.16 10.01
CA VAL A 16 3.70 -6.94 9.90
C VAL A 16 3.11 -6.91 8.49
N PHE A 17 1.88 -6.41 8.36
CA PHE A 17 1.26 -6.12 7.08
C PHE A 17 1.37 -4.61 6.84
N GLU A 18 2.12 -4.21 5.83
CA GLU A 18 2.44 -2.80 5.53
C GLU A 18 2.84 -2.65 4.05
N GLY A 19 2.86 -1.41 3.56
CA GLY A 19 3.39 -1.07 2.23
C GLY A 19 4.92 -1.22 2.12
N ASP A 20 5.41 -1.12 0.89
CA ASP A 20 6.83 -1.27 0.52
C ASP A 20 7.75 -0.21 1.15
N PHE A 21 7.23 0.98 1.44
CA PHE A 21 7.94 2.07 2.11
C PHE A 21 8.48 1.69 3.49
N VAL A 22 7.94 0.64 4.13
CA VAL A 22 8.41 0.17 5.46
C VAL A 22 9.89 -0.22 5.44
N SER A 23 10.42 -0.58 4.27
CA SER A 23 11.84 -0.87 4.07
C SER A 23 12.76 0.29 4.47
N ILE A 24 12.32 1.55 4.35
CA ILE A 24 13.06 2.74 4.81
C ILE A 24 13.21 2.73 6.33
N ASN A 25 12.15 2.34 7.05
CA ASN A 25 12.18 2.24 8.51
C ASN A 25 13.06 1.07 8.96
N ILE A 26 13.03 -0.06 8.24
CA ILE A 26 13.90 -1.21 8.53
C ILE A 26 15.37 -0.84 8.35
N ALA A 27 15.70 -0.03 7.33
CA ALA A 27 17.05 0.45 7.08
C ALA A 27 17.62 1.37 8.18
N GLN A 28 16.78 1.86 9.10
CA GLN A 28 17.23 2.60 10.30
C GLN A 28 17.62 1.67 11.46
N THR A 29 17.48 0.35 11.29
CA THR A 29 17.83 -0.69 12.26
C THR A 29 19.08 -1.46 11.83
N GLU A 30 19.52 -2.43 12.63
CA GLU A 30 20.61 -3.34 12.25
C GLU A 30 20.15 -4.50 11.35
N ALA A 31 18.84 -4.66 11.14
CA ALA A 31 18.28 -5.75 10.34
C ALA A 31 18.58 -5.60 8.85
N LYS A 32 18.93 -6.71 8.19
CA LYS A 32 19.23 -6.75 6.75
C LYS A 32 18.02 -7.20 5.95
N ILE A 33 17.55 -6.35 5.05
CA ILE A 33 16.50 -6.70 4.08
C ILE A 33 16.97 -7.85 3.20
N GLY A 34 16.11 -8.86 3.03
CA GLY A 34 16.38 -10.11 2.31
C GLY A 34 16.93 -11.24 3.20
N THR A 35 17.51 -10.91 4.36
CA THR A 35 18.02 -11.91 5.32
C THR A 35 17.17 -11.97 6.58
N ASP A 36 17.11 -10.86 7.31
CA ASP A 36 16.41 -10.73 8.60
C ASP A 36 14.97 -10.26 8.40
N ALA A 37 14.75 -9.39 7.40
CA ALA A 37 13.43 -8.92 6.98
C ALA A 37 13.13 -9.41 5.56
N LYS A 38 12.05 -10.19 5.41
CA LYS A 38 11.61 -10.78 4.13
C LYS A 38 10.20 -10.35 3.80
N VAL A 39 9.81 -10.52 2.55
CA VAL A 39 8.45 -10.27 2.06
C VAL A 39 7.83 -11.56 1.56
N PHE A 40 6.52 -11.67 1.71
CA PHE A 40 5.70 -12.71 1.09
C PHE A 40 4.33 -12.12 0.74
N PRO A 41 3.63 -12.65 -0.28
CA PRO A 41 2.29 -12.18 -0.62
C PRO A 41 1.31 -12.34 0.54
N PHE A 42 0.32 -11.46 0.62
CA PHE A 42 -0.78 -11.67 1.55
C PHE A 42 -1.50 -13.00 1.22
N PRO A 43 -1.91 -13.79 2.23
CA PRO A 43 -2.59 -15.06 1.99
C PRO A 43 -3.81 -14.88 1.07
N ALA A 44 -3.96 -15.78 0.10
CA ALA A 44 -5.09 -15.75 -0.82
C ALA A 44 -6.42 -15.83 -0.06
N VAL A 45 -7.37 -14.97 -0.45
CA VAL A 45 -8.76 -15.00 0.02
C VAL A 45 -9.61 -15.41 -1.18
N GLY A 46 -9.53 -16.70 -1.55
CA GLY A 46 -10.09 -17.22 -2.79
C GLY A 46 -9.05 -18.02 -3.58
N ALA A 47 -9.16 -18.02 -4.91
CA ALA A 47 -8.23 -18.74 -5.78
C ALA A 47 -6.87 -18.05 -5.90
N ASP A 48 -6.87 -16.70 -5.92
CA ASP A 48 -5.68 -15.89 -6.19
C ASP A 48 -5.37 -14.94 -5.02
N SER A 49 -4.08 -14.65 -4.81
CA SER A 49 -3.65 -13.64 -3.85
C SER A 49 -3.87 -12.24 -4.43
N PRO A 50 -4.58 -11.34 -3.72
CA PRO A 50 -4.77 -9.99 -4.20
C PRO A 50 -3.49 -9.17 -4.10
N VAL A 51 -3.26 -8.26 -5.05
CA VAL A 51 -2.33 -7.14 -4.89
C VAL A 51 -3.14 -5.90 -4.57
N VAL A 52 -3.27 -5.62 -3.27
CA VAL A 52 -3.83 -4.36 -2.78
C VAL A 52 -2.71 -3.31 -2.76
N THR A 53 -2.93 -2.18 -3.43
CA THR A 53 -1.96 -1.12 -3.58
C THR A 53 -2.49 0.18 -2.99
N GLY A 54 -1.60 0.96 -2.39
CA GLY A 54 -1.75 2.41 -2.33
C GLY A 54 -0.86 3.05 -3.40
N GLY A 55 -0.85 4.37 -3.52
CA GLY A 55 0.11 5.02 -4.39
C GLY A 55 0.02 6.54 -4.40
N ASP A 56 1.09 7.15 -4.86
CA ASP A 56 1.18 8.59 -5.08
C ASP A 56 0.90 8.93 -6.55
N ALA A 57 0.07 9.94 -6.78
CA ALA A 57 -0.21 10.46 -8.11
C ALA A 57 0.21 11.93 -8.22
N ALA A 58 1.00 12.24 -9.24
CA ALA A 58 1.28 13.63 -9.60
C ALA A 58 0.12 14.21 -10.42
N VAL A 59 -0.47 15.32 -9.96
CA VAL A 59 -1.64 15.94 -10.58
C VAL A 59 -1.32 17.36 -11.02
N ALA A 60 -1.57 17.69 -12.29
CA ALA A 60 -1.52 19.05 -12.78
C ALA A 60 -2.83 19.78 -12.45
N LEU A 61 -2.77 20.78 -11.57
CA LEU A 61 -3.93 21.62 -11.24
C LEU A 61 -4.31 22.61 -12.35
N LYS A 62 -3.37 22.89 -13.27
CA LYS A 62 -3.57 23.72 -14.46
C LYS A 62 -2.90 23.08 -15.66
N ASP A 63 -3.62 23.05 -16.77
CA ASP A 63 -3.08 22.55 -18.02
C ASP A 63 -2.15 23.57 -18.66
N THR A 64 -0.85 23.36 -18.50
CA THR A 64 0.20 24.22 -19.07
C THR A 64 1.30 23.35 -19.64
N LYS A 65 2.02 23.87 -20.66
CA LYS A 65 3.14 23.15 -21.28
C LYS A 65 4.19 22.70 -20.26
N GLY A 66 4.51 23.54 -19.27
CA GLY A 66 5.47 23.20 -18.21
C GLY A 66 4.98 22.09 -17.30
N ALA A 67 3.72 22.13 -16.87
CA ALA A 67 3.14 21.08 -16.04
C ALA A 67 3.09 19.73 -16.77
N GLN A 68 2.66 19.73 -18.04
CA GLN A 68 2.64 18.51 -18.86
C GLN A 68 4.04 17.93 -19.09
N ALA A 69 5.05 18.79 -19.31
CA ALA A 69 6.43 18.34 -19.45
C ALA A 69 6.95 17.67 -18.17
N LEU A 70 6.64 18.24 -16.99
CA LEU A 70 7.02 17.64 -15.71
C LEU A 70 6.31 16.30 -15.48
N LEU A 71 4.99 16.21 -15.68
CA LEU A 71 4.25 14.96 -15.53
C LEU A 71 4.75 13.88 -16.49
N THR A 72 5.06 14.26 -17.74
CA THR A 72 5.66 13.33 -18.73
C THR A 72 7.00 12.80 -18.25
N TRP A 73 7.84 13.68 -17.68
CA TRP A 73 9.12 13.25 -17.12
C TRP A 73 8.93 12.34 -15.90
N LEU A 74 8.05 12.68 -14.97
CA LEU A 74 7.74 11.84 -13.79
C LEU A 74 7.20 10.45 -14.17
N ALA A 75 6.46 10.35 -15.28
CA ALA A 75 5.96 9.08 -15.81
C ALA A 75 7.03 8.26 -16.59
N SER A 76 8.21 8.84 -16.86
CA SER A 76 9.26 8.18 -17.65
C SER A 76 9.98 7.08 -16.87
N SER A 77 10.62 6.15 -17.60
CA SER A 77 11.49 5.14 -17.01
C SER A 77 12.71 5.76 -16.31
N ASP A 78 13.19 6.91 -16.79
CA ASP A 78 14.35 7.59 -16.20
C ASP A 78 14.03 8.12 -14.81
N ALA A 79 12.86 8.76 -14.64
CA ALA A 79 12.40 9.19 -13.33
C ALA A 79 12.12 7.98 -12.41
N ALA A 80 11.44 6.95 -12.93
CA ALA A 80 11.17 5.73 -12.16
C ALA A 80 12.46 5.05 -11.68
N LYS A 81 13.51 5.03 -12.51
CA LYS A 81 14.81 4.45 -12.17
C LYS A 81 15.48 5.16 -11.01
N ILE A 82 15.43 6.49 -10.96
CA ILE A 82 15.98 7.28 -9.83
C ILE A 82 15.37 6.83 -8.50
N TRP A 83 14.05 6.67 -8.45
CA TRP A 83 13.34 6.20 -7.24
C TRP A 83 13.63 4.73 -6.93
N ALA A 84 13.66 3.88 -7.95
CA ALA A 84 13.96 2.46 -7.79
C ALA A 84 15.36 2.22 -7.21
N GLU A 85 16.37 2.96 -7.68
CA GLU A 85 17.75 2.89 -7.19
C GLU A 85 17.89 3.39 -5.76
N ALA A 86 17.13 4.43 -5.38
CA ALA A 86 17.10 4.92 -4.00
C ALA A 86 16.51 3.91 -3.01
N GLY A 87 15.57 3.07 -3.47
CA GLY A 87 14.86 2.11 -2.65
C GLY A 87 13.73 2.76 -1.82
N GLY A 88 12.92 1.93 -1.14
CA GLY A 88 11.78 2.41 -0.36
C GLY A 88 10.52 2.77 -1.15
N PHE A 89 10.52 2.48 -2.45
CA PHE A 89 9.41 2.72 -3.37
C PHE A 89 9.41 1.67 -4.49
N ILE A 90 8.25 1.26 -5.00
CA ILE A 90 8.10 0.45 -6.22
C ILE A 90 7.33 1.22 -7.30
N SER A 91 7.67 1.00 -8.57
CA SER A 91 7.11 1.74 -9.71
C SER A 91 6.18 0.84 -10.53
N PRO A 92 5.01 1.33 -10.98
CA PRO A 92 4.17 0.64 -11.95
C PRO A 92 4.69 0.75 -13.39
N ASN A 93 5.84 1.40 -13.62
CA ASN A 93 6.39 1.60 -14.96
C ASN A 93 6.93 0.27 -15.54
N LYS A 94 6.19 -0.32 -16.48
CA LYS A 94 6.54 -1.57 -17.18
C LYS A 94 7.86 -1.52 -17.98
N GLY A 95 8.36 -0.33 -18.29
CA GLY A 95 9.62 -0.12 -19.00
C GLY A 95 10.86 -0.06 -18.10
N LEU A 96 10.68 -0.06 -16.78
CA LEU A 96 11.79 -0.05 -15.81
C LEU A 96 12.45 -1.44 -15.74
N ASP A 97 13.78 -1.49 -15.90
CA ASP A 97 14.54 -2.71 -15.59
C ASP A 97 14.56 -2.94 -14.07
N LEU A 98 13.99 -4.07 -13.62
CA LEU A 98 13.94 -4.42 -12.19
C LEU A 98 15.33 -4.54 -11.55
N LYS A 99 16.40 -4.70 -12.33
CA LYS A 99 17.78 -4.65 -11.81
C LYS A 99 18.15 -3.30 -11.19
N ALA A 100 17.37 -2.24 -11.45
CA ALA A 100 17.53 -0.94 -10.79
C ALA A 100 17.29 -0.99 -9.28
N TYR A 101 16.43 -1.91 -8.80
CA TYR A 101 16.16 -2.03 -7.38
C TYR A 101 17.37 -2.59 -6.61
N PRO A 102 17.64 -2.12 -5.37
CA PRO A 102 18.86 -2.46 -4.65
C PRO A 102 18.86 -3.88 -4.05
N ASN A 103 17.72 -4.57 -3.96
CA ASN A 103 17.61 -5.88 -3.34
C ASN A 103 16.47 -6.74 -3.93
N ASP A 104 16.52 -8.05 -3.71
CA ASP A 104 15.52 -9.00 -4.24
C ASP A 104 14.13 -8.82 -3.64
N VAL A 105 14.03 -8.28 -2.42
CA VAL A 105 12.74 -8.00 -1.78
C VAL A 105 11.98 -6.95 -2.58
N GLN A 106 12.60 -5.84 -2.94
CA GLN A 106 11.97 -4.80 -3.76
C GLN A 106 11.73 -5.27 -5.20
N ARG A 107 12.65 -6.04 -5.78
CA ARG A 107 12.44 -6.67 -7.10
C ARG A 107 11.20 -7.56 -7.10
N THR A 108 11.02 -8.37 -6.06
CA THR A 108 9.87 -9.26 -5.91
C THR A 108 8.56 -8.47 -5.80
N MET A 109 8.54 -7.41 -4.98
CA MET A 109 7.35 -6.56 -4.84
C MET A 109 7.00 -5.82 -6.14
N ALA A 110 8.01 -5.25 -6.82
CA ALA A 110 7.80 -4.57 -8.10
C ALA A 110 7.31 -5.54 -9.18
N GLN A 111 7.87 -6.75 -9.27
CA GLN A 111 7.40 -7.78 -10.19
C GLN A 111 5.95 -8.18 -9.88
N ALA A 112 5.60 -8.38 -8.60
CA ALA A 112 4.23 -8.70 -8.19
C ALA A 112 3.23 -7.60 -8.59
N LEU A 113 3.61 -6.32 -8.48
CA LEU A 113 2.78 -5.20 -8.94
C LEU A 113 2.56 -5.24 -10.46
N ILE A 114 3.60 -5.53 -11.25
CA ILE A 114 3.47 -5.63 -12.71
C ILE A 114 2.65 -6.86 -13.13
N ASP A 115 2.89 -8.01 -12.48
CA ASP A 115 2.22 -9.28 -12.77
C ASP A 115 0.74 -9.25 -12.41
N ALA A 116 0.34 -8.46 -11.41
CA ALA A 116 -1.05 -8.24 -11.08
C ALA A 116 -1.85 -7.66 -12.25
N GLY A 117 -1.21 -6.93 -13.18
CA GLY A 117 -1.88 -6.42 -14.38
C GLY A 117 -3.12 -5.60 -14.05
N ASP A 118 -4.29 -6.07 -14.48
CA ASP A 118 -5.58 -5.41 -14.25
C ASP A 118 -6.21 -5.79 -12.89
N ASP A 119 -5.61 -6.73 -12.15
CA ASP A 119 -6.03 -7.16 -10.81
C ASP A 119 -5.44 -6.32 -9.68
N VAL A 120 -4.70 -5.25 -10.02
CA VAL A 120 -4.30 -4.23 -9.04
C VAL A 120 -5.55 -3.55 -8.48
N ARG A 121 -5.72 -3.56 -7.16
CA ARG A 121 -6.86 -2.90 -6.47
C ARG A 121 -6.35 -1.91 -5.44
N PHE A 122 -6.97 -0.75 -5.34
CA PHE A 122 -6.86 0.05 -4.12
C PHE A 122 -7.67 -0.58 -2.99
N ASP A 123 -7.39 -0.19 -1.75
CA ASP A 123 -8.13 -0.73 -0.62
C ASP A 123 -9.61 -0.30 -0.64
N MET A 124 -10.44 -0.98 0.16
CA MET A 124 -11.89 -0.78 0.16
C MET A 124 -12.28 0.69 0.41
N SER A 125 -11.51 1.38 1.25
CA SER A 125 -11.78 2.76 1.63
C SER A 125 -11.49 3.75 0.49
N ASP A 126 -10.46 3.46 -0.33
CA ASP A 126 -10.13 4.22 -1.54
C ASP A 126 -11.14 3.99 -2.67
N GLN A 127 -11.78 2.82 -2.71
CA GLN A 127 -12.77 2.46 -3.72
C GLN A 127 -14.19 2.98 -3.39
N ALA A 128 -14.39 3.56 -2.20
CA ALA A 128 -15.68 4.03 -1.73
C ALA A 128 -15.78 5.57 -1.69
N PRO A 129 -17.00 6.14 -1.66
CA PRO A 129 -17.17 7.57 -1.40
C PRO A 129 -16.47 7.99 -0.11
N GLN A 130 -15.86 9.18 -0.11
CA GLN A 130 -15.11 9.71 1.04
C GLN A 130 -15.95 9.73 2.34
N SER A 131 -17.26 9.93 2.23
CA SER A 131 -18.21 9.91 3.35
C SER A 131 -18.30 8.55 4.06
N PHE A 132 -17.94 7.45 3.36
CA PHE A 132 -17.85 6.11 3.91
C PHE A 132 -16.40 5.72 4.22
N GLY A 133 -15.52 5.72 3.21
CA GLY A 133 -14.18 5.12 3.31
C GLY A 133 -13.16 6.02 4.00
N GLY A 134 -13.07 7.29 3.60
CA GLY A 134 -11.91 8.14 3.88
C GLY A 134 -12.04 9.15 5.02
N THR A 135 -13.11 9.11 5.83
CA THR A 135 -13.35 10.14 6.87
C THR A 135 -12.93 9.67 8.26
N PRO A 136 -11.90 10.26 8.89
CA PRO A 136 -11.48 9.89 10.24
C PRO A 136 -12.63 9.95 11.25
N GLY A 137 -12.80 8.87 12.02
CA GLY A 137 -13.79 8.79 13.08
C GLY A 137 -15.24 8.61 12.61
N LYS A 138 -15.48 8.34 11.32
CA LYS A 138 -16.81 8.03 10.76
C LYS A 138 -16.73 6.88 9.76
N GLY A 139 -17.88 6.42 9.29
CA GLY A 139 -18.01 5.42 8.23
C GLY A 139 -17.22 4.15 8.51
N GLU A 140 -16.63 3.60 7.45
CA GLU A 140 -15.84 2.36 7.45
C GLU A 140 -14.74 2.37 8.51
N TRP A 141 -13.90 3.41 8.52
CA TRP A 141 -12.75 3.51 9.42
C TRP A 141 -13.15 3.41 10.89
N LYS A 142 -14.23 4.11 11.29
CA LYS A 142 -14.70 4.06 12.68
C LYS A 142 -15.27 2.69 13.04
N ILE A 143 -16.06 2.11 12.14
CA ILE A 143 -16.70 0.82 12.37
C ILE A 143 -15.63 -0.28 12.52
N LEU A 144 -14.62 -0.31 11.65
CA LEU A 144 -13.53 -1.29 11.73
C LEU A 144 -12.66 -1.08 12.98
N GLN A 145 -12.41 0.16 13.40
CA GLN A 145 -11.70 0.44 14.66
C GLN A 145 -12.49 -0.01 15.90
N ASP A 146 -13.81 0.14 15.90
CA ASP A 146 -14.66 -0.34 16.99
C ASP A 146 -14.74 -1.86 17.01
N PHE A 147 -14.80 -2.50 15.84
CA PHE A 147 -14.70 -3.95 15.71
C PHE A 147 -13.39 -4.49 16.26
N LEU A 148 -12.25 -3.86 15.95
CA LEU A 148 -10.95 -4.24 16.52
C LEU A 148 -10.92 -4.14 18.05
N LYS A 149 -11.64 -3.17 18.63
CA LYS A 149 -11.77 -3.04 20.10
C LYS A 149 -12.67 -4.11 20.71
N ASN A 150 -13.70 -4.56 19.98
CA ASN A 150 -14.62 -5.61 20.42
C ASN A 150 -15.03 -6.54 19.27
N PRO A 151 -14.19 -7.54 18.92
CA PRO A 151 -14.37 -8.35 17.71
C PRO A 151 -15.45 -9.43 17.82
N LYS A 152 -16.31 -9.37 18.85
CA LYS A 152 -17.32 -10.39 19.15
C LYS A 152 -18.59 -10.23 18.32
N ASP A 153 -18.90 -9.02 17.88
CA ASP A 153 -20.13 -8.72 17.15
C ASP A 153 -19.86 -8.53 15.65
N ILE A 154 -19.58 -9.66 14.98
CA ILE A 154 -19.28 -9.68 13.55
C ILE A 154 -20.51 -9.25 12.73
N ALA A 155 -21.68 -9.83 13.05
CA ALA A 155 -22.92 -9.54 12.31
C ALA A 155 -23.34 -8.08 12.45
N GLY A 156 -23.31 -7.52 13.66
CA GLY A 156 -23.62 -6.11 13.88
C GLY A 156 -22.62 -5.17 13.20
N THR A 157 -21.35 -5.54 13.11
CA THR A 157 -20.34 -4.80 12.35
C THR A 157 -20.66 -4.80 10.85
N GLN A 158 -21.01 -5.96 10.29
CA GLN A 158 -21.40 -6.08 8.88
C GLN A 158 -22.64 -5.24 8.57
N GLU A 159 -23.67 -5.31 9.40
CA GLU A 159 -24.89 -4.50 9.23
C GLU A 159 -24.61 -2.98 9.27
N GLN A 160 -23.71 -2.55 10.15
CA GLN A 160 -23.30 -1.14 10.22
C GLN A 160 -22.54 -0.69 8.97
N LEU A 161 -21.60 -1.50 8.47
CA LEU A 161 -20.86 -1.22 7.24
C LEU A 161 -21.83 -1.07 6.05
N GLU A 162 -22.75 -2.03 5.87
CA GLU A 162 -23.75 -1.99 4.80
C GLU A 162 -24.66 -0.76 4.91
N SER A 163 -25.11 -0.43 6.13
CA SER A 163 -25.97 0.74 6.36
C SER A 163 -25.27 2.06 6.00
N GLU A 164 -24.00 2.23 6.39
CA GLU A 164 -23.23 3.44 6.05
C GLU A 164 -22.88 3.48 4.55
N ALA A 165 -22.56 2.34 3.92
CA ALA A 165 -22.33 2.28 2.49
C ALA A 165 -23.59 2.69 1.71
N VAL A 166 -24.76 2.13 2.05
CA VAL A 166 -26.05 2.47 1.41
C VAL A 166 -26.36 3.97 1.54
N LYS A 167 -25.98 4.63 2.63
CA LYS A 167 -26.15 6.08 2.78
C LYS A 167 -25.20 6.85 1.87
N ALA A 168 -23.93 6.44 1.82
CA ALA A 168 -22.89 7.12 1.06
C ALA A 168 -23.08 7.03 -0.46
N TYR A 169 -23.65 5.94 -0.98
CA TYR A 169 -23.91 5.79 -2.42
C TYR A 169 -25.22 6.41 -2.91
N LYS A 170 -26.05 6.95 -2.01
CA LYS A 170 -27.29 7.68 -2.38
C LYS A 170 -27.07 9.18 -2.58
N SER A 171 -25.91 9.70 -2.21
CA SER A 171 -25.58 11.13 -2.26
C SER A 171 -24.86 11.52 -3.54
#